data_AF-A0AAV1SR83-F1
#
_entry.id   AF-A0AAV1SR83-F1
#
_cell.length_a   1.000
_cell.length_b   1.000
_cell.length_c   1.000
_cell.angle_alpha   90.00
_cell.angle_beta   90.00
_cell.angle_gamma   90.00
#
_symmetry.space_group_name_H-M   'P 1'
#
loop_
_entity.id
_entity.type
_entity.pdbx_description
1 polymer ?
#
loop_
_entity_poly.entity_id
_entity_poly.type
_entity_poly.pdbx_seq_one_letter_code
_entity_poly.pdbx_strand_id
1 'polypeptide(L)'
;MASILSFCLLLFLSLSITTETNCEQPTEHKRATQPEIVQACKATRFQDTCVSSMSNSNVPKNETPLQIIRSAISISEANLKTDQSMVKSILDTSKDNANRTRAAKTCVETLENSQYRITRTTEDGLPGNTKNARAWMSAALLYQNVCLGQLKYVNDTSLTNQTMSFLNATASLTSNALSMIVSYDVFGNDTKSWGPPQTERDGFWEISGTVEEVGLRYRGGFPPNLTTDVMVSMDGNDGGCYKTVQEAVNTAPDNEWGRRYVIRIKEEFMRR
;
A
#
# COMPACT_ATOMS: atom_id res chain seq x y z
N MET A 1 37.02 -49.03 31.58
CA MET A 1 37.54 -48.37 32.79
C MET A 1 38.88 -47.73 32.45
N ALA A 2 38.94 -46.40 32.61
CA ALA A 2 40.11 -45.55 32.82
C ALA A 2 41.42 -45.76 32.01
N SER A 3 41.80 -44.66 31.34
CA SER A 3 43.14 -44.05 31.37
C SER A 3 44.27 -44.66 30.53
N ILE A 4 44.53 -44.04 29.37
CA ILE A 4 45.89 -43.93 28.81
C ILE A 4 46.05 -42.47 28.34
N LEU A 5 46.27 -41.58 29.32
CA LEU A 5 46.91 -40.30 29.09
C LEU A 5 48.39 -40.46 29.44
N SER A 6 49.22 -39.82 28.64
CA SER A 6 50.63 -39.52 28.92
C SER A 6 51.65 -40.61 28.56
N PHE A 7 51.99 -40.67 27.27
CA PHE A 7 53.39 -40.84 26.87
C PHE A 7 53.57 -40.28 25.44
N CYS A 8 54.74 -39.71 25.17
CA CYS A 8 55.16 -39.08 23.90
C CYS A 8 54.78 -37.61 23.69
N LEU A 9 55.01 -36.80 24.73
CA LEU A 9 55.60 -35.47 24.48
C LEU A 9 57.05 -35.69 24.01
N LEU A 10 57.41 -35.00 22.92
CA LEU A 10 58.75 -34.77 22.34
C LEU A 10 59.16 -35.64 21.14
N LEU A 11 59.54 -34.92 20.06
CA LEU A 11 59.89 -35.33 18.69
C LEU A 11 58.62 -35.44 17.83
N PHE A 12 58.27 -34.43 17.03
CA PHE A 12 59.06 -33.94 15.90
C PHE A 12 58.90 -32.43 15.68
N LEU A 13 60.04 -31.75 15.62
CA LEU A 13 60.22 -30.51 14.85
C LEU A 13 59.93 -30.84 13.38
N SER A 14 58.87 -30.29 12.82
CA SER A 14 58.72 -30.15 11.37
C SER A 14 58.10 -28.80 11.07
N LEU A 15 58.92 -27.93 10.48
CA LEU A 15 58.52 -26.68 9.84
C LEU A 15 57.27 -26.92 8.97
N SER A 16 56.18 -26.24 9.31
CA SER A 16 55.08 -26.02 8.37
C SER A 16 54.92 -24.51 8.26
N ILE A 17 55.36 -23.98 7.12
CA ILE A 17 55.09 -22.62 6.69
C ILE A 17 53.58 -22.57 6.43
N THR A 18 52.82 -22.04 7.38
CA THR A 18 51.43 -21.66 7.11
C THR A 18 51.45 -20.35 6.34
N THR A 19 51.24 -20.44 5.03
CA THR A 19 50.68 -19.32 4.28
C THR A 19 49.32 -19.00 4.89
N GLU A 20 49.24 -17.92 5.65
CA GLU A 20 47.98 -17.26 5.97
C GLU A 20 47.35 -16.80 4.65
N THR A 21 46.58 -17.68 4.03
CA THR A 21 45.50 -17.25 3.17
C THR A 21 44.43 -16.72 4.11
N ASN A 22 44.48 -15.41 4.38
CA ASN A 22 43.30 -14.67 4.79
C ASN A 22 42.27 -14.87 3.69
N CYS A 23 41.44 -15.90 3.83
CA CYS A 23 40.10 -15.89 3.26
C CYS A 23 39.35 -14.79 4.03
N GLU A 24 39.53 -13.54 3.60
CA GLU A 24 38.54 -12.50 3.83
C GLU A 24 37.22 -13.07 3.30
N GLN A 25 36.38 -13.55 4.22
CA GLN A 25 34.96 -13.61 3.92
C GLN A 25 34.56 -12.21 3.48
N PRO A 26 33.82 -12.03 2.37
CA PRO A 26 33.21 -10.76 2.08
C PRO A 26 32.27 -10.48 3.25
N THR A 27 32.68 -9.61 4.17
CA THR A 27 31.77 -9.00 5.11
C THR A 27 30.82 -8.19 4.24
N GLU A 28 29.67 -8.77 3.91
CA GLU A 28 28.50 -8.02 3.48
C GLU A 28 28.24 -7.02 4.60
N HIS A 29 28.78 -5.81 4.45
CA HIS A 29 28.53 -4.69 5.34
C HIS A 29 27.03 -4.41 5.24
N LYS A 30 26.22 -5.08 6.06
CA LYS A 30 24.84 -4.68 6.29
C LYS A 30 24.89 -3.28 6.87
N ARG A 31 24.76 -2.31 5.98
CA ARG A 31 24.69 -0.89 6.32
C ARG A 31 23.62 -0.75 7.39
N ALA A 32 23.98 -0.20 8.54
CA ALA A 32 23.03 0.05 9.61
C ALA A 32 21.83 0.84 9.04
N THR A 33 20.63 0.29 9.20
CA THR A 33 19.40 0.92 8.73
C THR A 33 19.25 2.28 9.40
N GLN A 34 18.99 3.31 8.60
CA GLN A 34 18.87 4.68 9.09
C GLN A 34 17.59 4.83 9.94
N PRO A 35 17.65 5.48 11.12
CA PRO A 35 16.48 5.69 11.97
C PRO A 35 15.30 6.37 11.25
N GLU A 36 15.59 7.27 10.31
CA GLU A 36 14.60 7.99 9.50
C GLU A 36 13.80 7.04 8.61
N ILE A 37 14.46 6.04 8.02
CA ILE A 37 13.82 5.00 7.22
C ILE A 37 12.90 4.15 8.09
N VAL A 38 13.39 3.71 9.25
CA VAL A 38 12.58 2.92 10.20
C VAL A 38 11.35 3.70 10.63
N GLN A 39 11.52 5.00 10.92
CA GLN A 39 10.41 5.86 11.32
C GLN A 39 9.41 6.07 10.18
N ALA A 40 9.86 6.32 8.96
CA ALA A 40 8.99 6.45 7.79
C ALA A 40 8.23 5.14 7.47
N CYS A 41 8.89 3.98 7.59
CA CYS A 41 8.29 2.68 7.32
C CYS A 41 7.15 2.32 8.29
N LYS A 42 7.02 2.99 9.44
CA LYS A 42 5.84 2.85 10.31
C LYS A 42 4.53 3.27 9.62
N ALA A 43 4.61 4.06 8.56
CA ALA A 43 3.47 4.40 7.71
C ALA A 43 2.83 3.18 7.02
N THR A 44 3.51 2.04 6.97
CA THR A 44 3.13 0.93 6.08
C THR A 44 2.63 -0.30 6.84
N ARG A 45 1.86 -1.15 6.14
CA ARG A 45 1.45 -2.47 6.65
C ARG A 45 2.58 -3.50 6.56
N PHE A 46 3.55 -3.30 5.67
CA PHE A 46 4.67 -4.20 5.44
C PHE A 46 5.99 -3.55 5.89
N GLN A 47 6.09 -3.26 7.19
CA GLN A 47 7.19 -2.49 7.76
C GLN A 47 8.55 -3.16 7.54
N ASP A 48 8.64 -4.48 7.76
CA ASP A 48 9.88 -5.23 7.56
C ASP A 48 10.32 -5.22 6.09
N THR A 49 9.39 -5.43 5.16
CA THR A 49 9.63 -5.34 3.71
C THR A 49 10.05 -3.92 3.30
N CYS A 50 9.45 -2.91 3.92
CA CYS A 50 9.82 -1.51 3.69
C CYS A 50 11.27 -1.25 4.11
N VAL A 51 11.61 -1.60 5.36
CA VAL A 51 12.95 -1.38 5.92
C VAL A 51 14.01 -2.16 5.16
N SER A 52 13.77 -3.44 4.89
CA SER A 52 14.74 -4.31 4.20
C SER A 52 14.99 -3.85 2.76
N SER A 53 13.95 -3.47 2.02
CA SER A 53 14.11 -2.99 0.63
C SER A 53 14.90 -1.68 0.57
N MET A 54 14.72 -0.78 1.54
CA MET A 54 15.46 0.48 1.61
C MET A 54 16.90 0.34 2.11
N SER A 55 17.18 -0.66 2.96
CA SER A 55 18.53 -0.92 3.47
C SER A 55 19.50 -1.40 2.38
N ASN A 56 18.96 -2.07 1.35
CA ASN A 56 19.73 -2.56 0.20
C ASN A 56 19.91 -1.50 -0.90
N SER A 57 19.11 -0.44 -0.90
CA SER A 57 19.28 0.70 -1.79
C SER A 57 20.35 1.67 -1.27
N ASN A 58 21.13 2.27 -2.16
CA ASN A 58 22.13 3.29 -1.86
C ASN A 58 21.50 4.62 -1.44
N VAL A 59 20.61 4.60 -0.45
CA VAL A 59 19.89 5.77 0.07
C VAL A 59 20.88 6.69 0.80
N PRO A 60 21.03 7.97 0.43
CA PRO A 60 21.79 8.97 1.18
C PRO A 60 21.47 9.02 2.68
N LYS A 61 22.38 9.58 3.50
CA LYS A 61 22.13 9.81 4.94
C LYS A 61 21.29 11.07 5.15
N ASN A 62 20.48 11.11 6.21
CA ASN A 62 19.66 12.27 6.63
C ASN A 62 18.62 12.70 5.58
N GLU A 63 17.90 11.74 4.99
CA GLU A 63 16.87 12.05 4.01
C GLU A 63 15.64 12.71 4.62
N THR A 64 15.12 13.70 3.89
CA THR A 64 13.78 14.24 4.14
C THR A 64 12.72 13.16 3.88
N PRO A 65 11.54 13.24 4.52
CA PRO A 65 10.45 12.27 4.29
C PRO A 65 10.07 12.13 2.81
N LEU A 66 10.13 13.24 2.06
CA LEU A 66 9.90 13.26 0.61
C LEU A 66 10.96 12.50 -0.19
N GLN A 67 12.24 12.57 0.21
CA GLN A 67 13.31 11.78 -0.40
C GLN A 67 13.11 10.28 -0.14
N ILE A 68 12.73 9.91 1.10
CA ILE A 68 12.42 8.52 1.45
C ILE A 68 11.25 8.00 0.61
N ILE A 69 10.19 8.81 0.42
CA ILE A 69 9.07 8.47 -0.46
C ILE A 69 9.55 8.23 -1.91
N ARG A 70 10.38 9.13 -2.45
CA ARG A 70 10.91 8.98 -3.82
C ARG A 70 11.77 7.72 -3.96
N SER A 71 12.56 7.39 -2.93
CA SER A 71 13.32 6.14 -2.86
C SER A 71 12.39 4.92 -2.87
N ALA A 72 11.31 4.94 -2.08
CA ALA A 72 10.29 3.88 -2.07
C ALA A 72 9.64 3.68 -3.46
N ILE A 73 9.29 4.78 -4.13
CA ILE A 73 8.70 4.76 -5.47
C ILE A 73 9.70 4.20 -6.49
N SER A 74 10.98 4.61 -6.41
CA SER A 74 12.03 4.12 -7.31
C SER A 74 12.26 2.62 -7.16
N ILE A 75 12.28 2.09 -5.94
CA ILE A 75 12.36 0.65 -5.66
C ILE A 75 11.17 -0.08 -6.30
N SER A 76 9.95 0.43 -6.10
CA SER A 76 8.74 -0.10 -6.72
C SER A 76 8.82 -0.12 -8.25
N GLU A 77 9.27 0.98 -8.86
CA GLU A 77 9.41 1.11 -10.32
C GLU A 77 10.44 0.13 -10.89
N ALA A 78 11.58 -0.04 -10.20
CA ALA A 78 12.63 -0.97 -10.61
C ALA A 78 12.12 -2.42 -10.63
N ASN A 79 11.36 -2.83 -9.61
CA ASN A 79 10.78 -4.18 -9.57
C ASN A 79 9.67 -4.35 -10.63
N LEU A 80 8.85 -3.32 -10.87
CA LEU A 80 7.84 -3.35 -11.93
C LEU A 80 8.45 -3.61 -13.33
N LYS A 81 9.66 -3.10 -13.63
CA LYS A 81 10.35 -3.37 -14.89
C LYS A 81 10.71 -4.86 -15.04
N THR A 82 11.07 -5.51 -13.94
CA THR A 82 11.28 -6.97 -13.91
C THR A 82 9.97 -7.70 -14.15
N ASP A 83 8.87 -7.30 -13.49
CA ASP A 83 7.54 -7.89 -13.71
C ASP A 83 7.08 -7.81 -15.17
N GLN A 84 7.25 -6.64 -15.80
CA GLN A 84 6.94 -6.44 -17.22
C GLN A 84 7.73 -7.42 -18.10
N SER A 85 8.99 -7.68 -17.76
CA SER A 85 9.85 -8.62 -18.50
C SER A 85 9.40 -10.07 -18.30
N MET A 86 9.08 -10.46 -17.07
CA MET A 86 8.59 -11.79 -16.74
C MET A 86 7.24 -12.10 -17.42
N VAL A 87 6.32 -11.14 -17.44
CA VAL A 87 5.04 -11.27 -18.14
C VAL A 87 5.23 -11.40 -19.66
N LYS A 88 6.17 -10.64 -20.25
CA LYS A 88 6.51 -10.81 -21.68
C LYS A 88 7.02 -12.23 -21.95
N SER A 89 7.86 -12.78 -21.08
CA SER A 89 8.30 -14.19 -21.20
C SER A 89 7.14 -15.19 -21.09
N ILE A 90 6.13 -14.93 -20.24
CA ILE A 90 4.90 -15.74 -20.22
C ILE A 90 4.20 -15.66 -21.57
N LEU A 91 4.02 -14.46 -22.12
CA LEU A 91 3.35 -14.26 -23.40
C LEU A 91 4.06 -15.03 -24.53
N ASP A 92 5.38 -14.92 -24.63
CA ASP A 92 6.19 -15.55 -25.68
C ASP A 92 6.14 -17.08 -25.65
N THR A 93 6.00 -17.65 -24.44
CA THR A 93 5.97 -19.10 -24.20
C THR A 93 4.56 -19.70 -24.16
N SER A 94 3.51 -18.90 -24.38
CA SER A 94 2.10 -19.33 -24.26
C SER A 94 1.39 -19.59 -25.59
N LYS A 95 2.12 -19.74 -26.70
CA LYS A 95 1.53 -19.82 -28.06
C LYS A 95 0.49 -20.93 -28.24
N ASP A 96 0.59 -22.00 -27.47
CA ASP A 96 -0.30 -23.16 -27.46
C ASP A 96 -1.44 -23.05 -26.42
N ASN A 97 -1.41 -22.06 -25.53
CA ASN A 97 -2.41 -21.84 -24.50
C ASN A 97 -3.09 -20.48 -24.66
N ALA A 98 -4.30 -20.49 -25.24
CA ALA A 98 -5.07 -19.27 -25.50
C ALA A 98 -5.43 -18.49 -24.22
N ASN A 99 -5.73 -19.18 -23.12
CA ASN A 99 -6.06 -18.55 -21.84
C ASN A 99 -4.83 -17.83 -21.26
N ARG A 100 -3.68 -18.49 -21.27
CA ARG A 100 -2.42 -17.90 -20.77
C ARG A 100 -1.97 -16.74 -21.65
N THR A 101 -2.10 -16.87 -22.97
CA THR A 101 -1.84 -15.77 -23.92
C THR A 101 -2.72 -14.55 -23.62
N ARG A 102 -4.03 -14.74 -23.41
CA ARG A 102 -4.95 -13.65 -23.08
C ARG A 102 -4.60 -12.98 -21.76
N ALA A 103 -4.37 -13.77 -20.71
CA ALA A 103 -3.98 -13.27 -19.40
C ALA A 103 -2.67 -12.46 -19.46
N ALA A 104 -1.66 -12.98 -20.17
CA ALA A 104 -0.38 -12.31 -20.35
C ALA A 104 -0.51 -11.00 -21.13
N LYS A 105 -1.34 -10.92 -22.19
CA LYS A 105 -1.61 -9.67 -22.90
C LYS A 105 -2.23 -8.60 -22.00
N THR A 106 -3.24 -8.98 -21.20
CA THR A 106 -3.83 -8.06 -20.21
C THR A 106 -2.81 -7.60 -19.18
N CYS A 107 -1.93 -8.49 -18.73
CA CYS A 107 -0.83 -8.14 -17.84
C CYS A 107 0.14 -7.14 -18.49
N VAL A 108 0.55 -7.33 -19.75
CA VAL A 108 1.45 -6.38 -20.44
C VAL A 108 0.84 -4.97 -20.43
N GLU A 109 -0.42 -4.84 -20.86
CA GLU A 109 -1.13 -3.55 -20.90
C GLU A 109 -1.27 -2.92 -19.50
N THR A 110 -1.69 -3.70 -18.51
CA THR A 110 -1.90 -3.18 -17.15
C THR A 110 -0.60 -2.79 -16.47
N LEU A 111 0.49 -3.54 -16.65
CA LEU A 111 1.78 -3.17 -16.08
C LEU A 111 2.42 -1.96 -16.80
N GLU A 112 2.15 -1.73 -18.08
CA GLU A 112 2.48 -0.47 -18.77
C GLU A 112 1.71 0.72 -18.18
N ASN A 113 0.40 0.56 -17.96
CA ASN A 113 -0.42 1.56 -17.26
C ASN A 113 0.06 1.81 -15.82
N SER A 114 0.49 0.77 -15.11
CA SER A 114 1.10 0.90 -13.78
C SER A 114 2.35 1.77 -13.82
N GLN A 115 3.23 1.53 -14.79
CA GLN A 115 4.46 2.30 -14.94
C GLN A 115 4.17 3.77 -15.21
N TYR A 116 3.25 4.04 -16.15
CA TYR A 116 2.81 5.40 -16.45
C TYR A 116 2.33 6.14 -15.19
N ARG A 117 1.52 5.48 -14.35
CA ARG A 117 1.02 6.09 -13.10
C ARG A 117 2.12 6.33 -12.07
N ILE A 118 3.10 5.43 -11.96
CA ILE A 118 4.28 5.64 -11.11
C ILE A 118 5.06 6.88 -11.58
N THR A 119 5.31 7.01 -12.89
CA THR A 119 6.01 8.17 -13.46
C THR A 119 5.26 9.49 -13.17
N ARG A 120 3.95 9.55 -13.38
CA ARG A 120 3.16 10.77 -13.06
C ARG A 120 3.20 11.11 -11.57
N THR A 121 3.26 10.10 -10.69
CA THR A 121 3.36 10.29 -9.24
C THR A 121 4.62 11.08 -8.87
N THR A 122 5.76 10.78 -9.49
CA THR A 122 7.03 11.44 -9.20
C THR A 122 7.21 12.77 -9.95
N GLU A 123 6.81 12.83 -11.21
CA GLU A 123 7.04 14.00 -12.07
C GLU A 123 6.07 15.16 -11.80
N ASP A 124 4.78 14.86 -11.61
CA ASP A 124 3.73 15.89 -11.50
C ASP A 124 2.98 15.86 -10.17
N GLY A 125 3.12 14.76 -9.43
CA GLY A 125 2.43 14.55 -8.16
C GLY A 125 3.21 15.14 -7.00
N LEU A 126 4.48 14.77 -6.85
CA LEU A 126 5.28 15.14 -5.68
C LEU A 126 6.26 16.30 -5.96
N PRO A 127 6.39 17.29 -5.04
CA PRO A 127 5.72 17.38 -3.74
C PRO A 127 4.39 18.15 -3.75
N GLY A 128 4.05 18.84 -4.85
CA GLY A 128 3.05 19.91 -4.84
C GLY A 128 1.59 19.45 -5.01
N ASN A 129 1.36 18.28 -5.57
CA ASN A 129 0.03 17.74 -5.87
C ASN A 129 -0.13 16.34 -5.26
N THR A 130 0.07 16.25 -3.94
CA THR A 130 0.10 14.98 -3.21
C THR A 130 -1.20 14.18 -3.35
N LYS A 131 -2.37 14.83 -3.45
CA LYS A 131 -3.64 14.13 -3.73
C LYS A 131 -3.63 13.41 -5.08
N ASN A 132 -3.11 14.04 -6.14
CA ASN A 132 -2.92 13.35 -7.41
C ASN A 132 -1.86 12.25 -7.31
N ALA A 133 -0.77 12.48 -6.58
CA ALA A 133 0.24 11.46 -6.30
C ALA A 133 -0.39 10.22 -5.62
N ARG A 134 -1.25 10.41 -4.62
CA ARG A 134 -2.01 9.34 -3.95
C ARG A 134 -2.89 8.60 -4.95
N ALA A 135 -3.66 9.32 -5.77
CA ALA A 135 -4.57 8.72 -6.75
C ALA A 135 -3.82 7.91 -7.81
N TRP A 136 -2.73 8.45 -8.36
CA TRP A 136 -1.92 7.76 -9.37
C TRP A 136 -1.20 6.56 -8.78
N MET A 137 -0.58 6.67 -7.60
CA MET A 137 0.08 5.53 -6.97
C MET A 137 -0.91 4.43 -6.56
N SER A 138 -2.15 4.80 -6.18
CA SER A 138 -3.25 3.84 -5.97
C SER A 138 -3.62 3.13 -7.27
N ALA A 139 -3.71 3.86 -8.39
CA ALA A 139 -3.97 3.27 -9.69
C ALA A 139 -2.84 2.33 -10.15
N ALA A 140 -1.58 2.67 -9.90
CA ALA A 140 -0.44 1.79 -10.17
C ALA A 140 -0.59 0.44 -9.43
N LEU A 141 -0.85 0.50 -8.13
CA LEU A 141 -1.09 -0.69 -7.31
C LEU A 141 -2.30 -1.49 -7.80
N LEU A 142 -3.38 -0.83 -8.21
CA LEU A 142 -4.55 -1.49 -8.78
C LEU A 142 -4.18 -2.27 -10.05
N TYR A 143 -3.44 -1.66 -10.98
CA TYR A 143 -3.06 -2.33 -12.23
C TYR A 143 -2.17 -3.56 -12.01
N GLN A 144 -1.24 -3.51 -11.05
CA GLN A 144 -0.46 -4.69 -10.65
C GLN A 144 -1.36 -5.81 -10.12
N ASN A 145 -2.36 -5.47 -9.28
CA ASN A 145 -3.34 -6.43 -8.78
C ASN A 145 -4.25 -6.99 -9.87
N VAL A 146 -4.59 -6.21 -10.90
CA VAL A 146 -5.33 -6.72 -12.07
C VAL A 146 -4.52 -7.81 -12.75
N CYS A 147 -3.22 -7.59 -13.01
CA CYS A 147 -2.37 -8.62 -13.59
C CYS A 147 -2.28 -9.88 -12.71
N LEU A 148 -2.04 -9.74 -11.40
CA LEU A 148 -2.08 -10.87 -10.46
C LEU A 148 -3.40 -11.65 -10.56
N GLY A 149 -4.52 -10.94 -10.64
CA GLY A 149 -5.85 -11.52 -10.80
C GLY A 149 -6.00 -12.30 -12.11
N GLN A 150 -5.39 -11.87 -13.21
CA GLN A 150 -5.39 -12.61 -14.47
C GLN A 150 -4.54 -13.88 -14.38
N LEU A 151 -3.31 -13.78 -13.85
CA LEU A 151 -2.38 -14.91 -13.77
C LEU A 151 -2.86 -16.01 -12.82
N LYS A 152 -3.66 -15.67 -11.80
CA LYS A 152 -4.24 -16.62 -10.84
C LYS A 152 -5.00 -17.77 -11.51
N TYR A 153 -5.63 -17.54 -12.66
CA TYR A 153 -6.43 -18.54 -13.36
C TYR A 153 -5.65 -19.34 -14.41
N VAL A 154 -4.36 -19.04 -14.59
CA VAL A 154 -3.47 -19.67 -15.59
C VAL A 154 -2.09 -19.98 -14.99
N ASN A 155 -2.07 -20.36 -13.72
CA ASN A 155 -0.87 -20.63 -12.93
C ASN A 155 -0.34 -22.07 -13.10
N ASP A 156 -0.50 -22.60 -14.31
CA ASP A 156 -0.18 -23.99 -14.69
C ASP A 156 1.30 -24.20 -15.06
N THR A 157 2.13 -23.16 -14.97
CA THR A 157 3.58 -23.24 -15.23
C THR A 157 4.40 -22.69 -14.08
N SER A 158 5.65 -23.17 -13.96
CA SER A 158 6.61 -22.63 -13.00
C SER A 158 6.89 -21.15 -13.26
N LEU A 159 6.98 -20.73 -14.53
CA LEU A 159 7.17 -19.33 -14.89
C LEU A 159 6.00 -18.45 -14.40
N THR A 160 4.75 -18.85 -14.63
CA THR A 160 3.59 -18.09 -14.12
C THR A 160 3.62 -17.96 -12.60
N ASN A 161 3.92 -19.04 -11.88
CA ASN A 161 3.96 -19.03 -10.42
C ASN A 161 5.09 -18.13 -9.89
N GLN A 162 6.28 -18.17 -10.51
CA GLN A 162 7.38 -17.28 -10.16
C GLN A 162 7.04 -15.82 -10.42
N THR A 163 6.45 -15.50 -11.58
CA THR A 163 6.00 -14.14 -11.92
C THR A 163 4.95 -13.64 -10.94
N MET A 164 3.97 -14.46 -10.56
CA MET A 164 2.98 -14.08 -9.55
C MET A 164 3.61 -13.78 -8.19
N SER A 165 4.57 -14.60 -7.76
CA SER A 165 5.28 -14.38 -6.49
C SER A 165 6.07 -13.08 -6.51
N PHE A 166 6.78 -12.80 -7.61
CA PHE A 166 7.57 -11.57 -7.75
C PHE A 166 6.65 -10.34 -7.83
N LEU A 167 5.60 -10.39 -8.65
CA LEU A 167 4.63 -9.30 -8.78
C LEU A 167 3.89 -8.99 -7.47
N ASN A 168 3.60 -10.00 -6.66
CA ASN A 168 3.02 -9.80 -5.33
C ASN A 168 3.98 -9.09 -4.36
N ALA A 169 5.29 -9.38 -4.45
CA ALA A 169 6.31 -8.64 -3.71
C ALA A 169 6.40 -7.19 -4.22
N THR A 170 6.38 -6.96 -5.53
CA THR A 170 6.32 -5.61 -6.13
C THR A 170 5.10 -4.84 -5.64
N ALA A 171 3.91 -5.44 -5.64
CA ALA A 171 2.69 -4.82 -5.15
C ALA A 171 2.79 -4.42 -3.67
N SER A 172 3.50 -5.19 -2.85
CA SER A 172 3.78 -4.83 -1.46
C SER A 172 4.70 -3.61 -1.35
N LEU A 173 5.71 -3.49 -2.22
CA LEU A 173 6.59 -2.32 -2.31
C LEU A 173 5.83 -1.07 -2.80
N THR A 174 4.98 -1.22 -3.82
CA THR A 174 4.10 -0.15 -4.32
C THR A 174 3.12 0.30 -3.23
N SER A 175 2.56 -0.63 -2.46
CA SER A 175 1.69 -0.34 -1.30
C SER A 175 2.42 0.41 -0.18
N ASN A 176 3.68 0.07 0.10
CA ASN A 176 4.52 0.81 1.05
C ASN A 176 4.71 2.26 0.62
N ALA A 177 5.11 2.49 -0.64
CA ALA A 177 5.28 3.82 -1.19
C ALA A 177 3.97 4.64 -1.16
N LEU A 178 2.84 4.04 -1.55
CA LEU A 178 1.52 4.66 -1.44
C LEU A 178 1.18 5.07 0.00
N SER A 179 1.43 4.20 0.97
CA SER A 179 1.12 4.47 2.38
C SER A 179 1.93 5.64 2.94
N MET A 180 3.19 5.77 2.52
CA MET A 180 4.02 6.93 2.86
C MET A 180 3.52 8.22 2.20
N ILE A 181 3.09 8.18 0.93
CA ILE A 181 2.48 9.35 0.26
C ILE A 181 1.22 9.79 1.01
N VAL A 182 0.36 8.84 1.42
CA VAL A 182 -0.84 9.12 2.22
C VAL A 182 -0.46 9.78 3.54
N SER A 183 0.52 9.23 4.26
CA SER A 183 0.96 9.81 5.54
C SER A 183 1.57 11.21 5.37
N TYR A 184 2.30 11.45 4.27
CA TYR A 184 2.84 12.76 3.95
C TYR A 184 1.75 13.78 3.59
N ASP A 185 0.69 13.37 2.89
CA ASP A 185 -0.46 14.22 2.60
C ASP A 185 -1.17 14.69 3.88
N VAL A 186 -1.29 13.80 4.87
CA VAL A 186 -2.02 14.07 6.12
C VAL A 186 -1.16 14.78 7.17
N PHE A 187 0.10 14.34 7.35
CA PHE A 187 0.97 14.77 8.45
C PHE A 187 2.19 15.57 7.99
N GLY A 188 2.39 15.74 6.69
CA GLY A 188 3.57 16.40 6.13
C GLY A 188 4.86 15.73 6.56
N ASN A 189 5.83 16.53 7.01
CA ASN A 189 7.16 16.06 7.39
C ASN A 189 7.22 15.40 8.79
N ASP A 190 6.14 15.39 9.57
CA ASP A 190 6.14 14.80 10.91
C ASP A 190 5.99 13.27 10.85
N THR A 191 7.10 12.58 10.55
CA THR A 191 7.14 11.12 10.46
C THR A 191 6.83 10.41 11.78
N LYS A 192 6.82 11.12 12.91
CA LYS A 192 6.38 10.55 14.21
C LYS A 192 4.89 10.27 14.25
N SER A 193 4.11 11.04 13.49
CA SER A 193 2.66 10.89 13.36
C SER A 193 2.26 9.92 12.24
N TRP A 194 3.22 9.43 11.45
CA TRP A 194 2.96 8.46 10.39
C TRP A 194 2.63 7.10 10.98
N GLY A 195 1.62 6.45 10.42
CA GLY A 195 1.16 5.13 10.85
C GLY A 195 0.51 4.34 9.71
N PRO A 196 0.21 3.05 9.92
CA PRO A 196 -0.41 2.22 8.90
C PRO A 196 -1.73 2.81 8.39
N PRO A 197 -2.14 2.54 7.13
CA PRO A 197 -3.40 3.01 6.60
C PRO A 197 -4.59 2.62 7.48
N GLN A 198 -5.31 3.63 7.96
CA GLN A 198 -6.51 3.52 8.78
C GLN A 198 -7.77 3.71 7.94
N THR A 199 -8.87 3.15 8.42
CA THR A 199 -10.19 3.26 7.79
C THR A 199 -11.19 3.91 8.73
N GLU A 200 -12.38 4.22 8.22
CA GLU A 200 -13.51 4.71 9.01
C GLU A 200 -13.86 3.76 10.16
N ARG A 201 -13.62 2.45 9.97
CA ARG A 201 -13.80 1.42 11.01
C ARG A 201 -12.84 1.60 12.18
N ASP A 202 -11.67 2.16 11.94
CA ASP A 202 -10.67 2.48 12.96
C ASP A 202 -10.95 3.85 13.62
N GLY A 203 -12.08 4.48 13.30
CA GLY A 203 -12.44 5.83 13.74
C GLY A 203 -11.70 6.92 12.99
N PHE A 204 -10.96 6.59 11.93
CA PHE A 204 -10.23 7.54 11.12
C PHE A 204 -11.10 8.09 10.00
N TRP A 205 -11.31 9.40 10.00
CA TRP A 205 -11.96 10.14 8.93
C TRP A 205 -10.98 11.18 8.41
N GLU A 206 -10.59 11.05 7.14
CA GLU A 206 -9.69 12.03 6.53
C GLU A 206 -10.36 13.41 6.59
N ILE A 207 -9.74 14.33 7.33
CA ILE A 207 -10.16 15.72 7.33
C ILE A 207 -9.76 16.28 5.97
N SER A 208 -10.71 16.36 5.04
CA SER A 208 -10.47 17.02 3.76
C SER A 208 -10.19 18.50 4.02
N GLY A 209 -8.91 18.85 4.11
CA GLY A 209 -8.44 20.23 4.17
C GLY A 209 -8.71 20.97 2.86
N THR A 210 -9.17 22.21 3.02
CA THR A 210 -9.47 23.27 2.02
C THR A 210 -10.63 23.02 1.04
N VAL A 211 -11.82 22.77 1.58
CA VAL A 211 -13.06 23.15 0.88
C VAL A 211 -13.83 24.08 1.82
N GLU A 212 -13.46 25.36 1.82
CA GLU A 212 -14.30 26.43 2.38
C GLU A 212 -15.55 26.69 1.50
N GLU A 213 -15.67 26.05 0.34
CA GLU A 213 -16.66 26.42 -0.68
C GLU A 213 -17.82 25.42 -0.88
N VAL A 214 -17.78 24.24 -0.25
CA VAL A 214 -18.90 23.30 -0.27
C VAL A 214 -19.07 22.81 1.16
N GLY A 215 -20.25 23.00 1.75
CA GLY A 215 -20.57 22.72 3.15
C GLY A 215 -20.44 21.25 3.61
N LEU A 216 -19.55 20.47 3.00
CA LEU A 216 -19.18 19.08 3.24
C LEU A 216 -18.12 18.93 4.34
N ARG A 217 -18.05 19.85 5.32
CA ARG A 217 -17.32 19.60 6.58
C ARG A 217 -18.08 18.56 7.41
N TYR A 218 -18.11 17.31 6.97
CA TYR A 218 -18.58 16.21 7.81
C TYR A 218 -17.41 15.77 8.69
N ARG A 219 -17.37 16.27 9.92
CA ARG A 219 -16.32 15.96 10.90
C ARG A 219 -16.48 14.56 11.53
N GLY A 220 -17.22 13.66 10.90
CA GLY A 220 -17.81 12.51 11.58
C GLY A 220 -18.81 12.93 12.67
N GLY A 221 -19.62 11.98 13.13
CA GLY A 221 -20.61 12.21 14.18
C GLY A 221 -21.98 12.71 13.68
N PHE A 222 -22.97 12.70 14.57
CA PHE A 222 -24.29 13.25 14.28
C PHE A 222 -24.24 14.78 14.40
N PRO A 223 -24.56 15.56 13.34
CA PRO A 223 -24.48 17.00 13.41
C PRO A 223 -25.40 17.53 14.52
N PRO A 224 -24.89 18.32 15.49
CA PRO A 224 -25.74 18.91 16.50
C PRO A 224 -26.69 19.91 15.82
N ASN A 225 -27.95 19.96 16.29
CA ASN A 225 -28.97 20.90 15.83
C ASN A 225 -29.44 20.75 14.36
N LEU A 226 -29.56 19.52 13.85
CA LEU A 226 -30.26 19.29 12.59
C LEU A 226 -31.75 19.60 12.72
N THR A 227 -32.22 20.58 11.94
CA THR A 227 -33.66 20.78 11.69
C THR A 227 -34.17 19.58 10.92
N THR A 228 -35.17 18.89 11.49
CA THR A 228 -35.77 17.70 10.88
C THR A 228 -36.82 18.15 9.87
N ASP A 229 -36.70 17.69 8.61
CA ASP A 229 -37.71 17.95 7.58
C ASP A 229 -38.90 17.00 7.75
N VAL A 230 -38.61 15.71 7.96
CA VAL A 230 -39.61 14.66 8.10
C VAL A 230 -39.17 13.61 9.11
N MET A 231 -40.14 12.90 9.69
CA MET A 231 -39.88 11.89 10.71
C MET A 231 -40.45 10.54 10.28
N VAL A 232 -39.81 9.45 10.71
CA VAL A 232 -40.29 8.07 10.53
C VAL A 232 -40.58 7.48 11.90
N SER A 233 -41.79 6.96 12.10
CA SER A 233 -42.25 6.32 13.34
C SER A 233 -43.18 5.15 13.04
N MET A 234 -43.27 4.19 13.97
CA MET A 234 -44.16 3.02 13.80
C MET A 234 -45.65 3.40 13.84
N ASP A 235 -46.02 4.36 14.67
CA ASP A 235 -47.43 4.68 14.95
C ASP A 235 -48.08 5.58 13.89
N GLY A 236 -47.28 6.26 13.06
CA GLY A 236 -47.74 7.06 11.90
C GLY A 236 -48.77 8.16 12.20
N ASN A 237 -49.07 8.46 13.46
CA ASN A 237 -50.19 9.30 13.89
C ASN A 237 -49.77 10.66 14.49
N ASP A 238 -48.49 10.89 14.72
CA ASP A 238 -47.98 12.21 15.11
C ASP A 238 -47.80 13.05 13.84
N GLY A 239 -48.64 14.07 13.65
CA GLY A 239 -48.77 14.90 12.45
C GLY A 239 -47.46 15.21 11.72
N GLY A 240 -47.12 14.39 10.72
CA GLY A 240 -45.90 14.52 9.90
C GLY A 240 -44.96 13.29 9.90
N CYS A 241 -45.33 12.19 10.56
CA CYS A 241 -44.53 10.96 10.57
C CYS A 241 -44.91 9.95 9.48
N TYR A 242 -43.92 9.44 8.75
CA TYR A 242 -44.07 8.35 7.78
C TYR A 242 -43.89 6.98 8.43
N LYS A 243 -44.55 5.97 7.89
CA LYS A 243 -44.47 4.58 8.38
C LYS A 243 -43.26 3.84 7.83
N THR A 244 -42.69 4.32 6.74
CA THR A 244 -41.49 3.72 6.14
C THR A 244 -40.45 4.79 5.80
N VAL A 245 -39.18 4.37 5.75
CA VAL A 245 -38.09 5.24 5.29
C VAL A 245 -38.31 5.66 3.83
N GLN A 246 -38.84 4.78 2.98
CA GLN A 246 -39.04 5.08 1.56
C GLN A 246 -40.09 6.18 1.36
N GLU A 247 -41.19 6.18 2.13
CA GLU A 247 -42.19 7.25 2.07
C GLU A 247 -41.58 8.61 2.43
N ALA A 248 -40.75 8.67 3.48
CA ALA A 248 -40.03 9.89 3.85
C ALA A 248 -39.02 10.33 2.78
N VAL A 249 -38.33 9.39 2.13
CA VAL A 249 -37.41 9.68 1.01
C VAL A 249 -38.18 10.26 -0.18
N ASN A 250 -39.36 9.73 -0.49
CA ASN A 250 -40.17 10.18 -1.62
C ASN A 250 -40.71 11.61 -1.45
N THR A 251 -40.70 12.15 -0.23
CA THR A 251 -41.11 13.54 0.03
C THR A 251 -39.95 14.53 -0.01
N ALA A 252 -38.74 14.06 -0.29
CA ALA A 252 -37.63 14.94 -0.59
C ALA A 252 -37.94 15.70 -1.89
N PRO A 253 -37.77 17.04 -1.91
CA PRO A 253 -37.98 17.83 -3.12
C PRO A 253 -36.93 17.50 -4.17
N ASP A 254 -37.39 17.41 -5.42
CA ASP A 254 -36.51 17.15 -6.55
C ASP A 254 -35.52 18.31 -6.77
N ASN A 255 -34.25 17.95 -6.94
CA ASN A 255 -33.19 18.86 -7.36
C ASN A 255 -33.00 20.10 -6.46
N GLU A 256 -33.25 19.98 -5.16
CA GLU A 256 -32.96 21.09 -4.26
C GLU A 256 -31.47 21.13 -3.89
N TRP A 257 -30.75 22.04 -4.53
CA TRP A 257 -29.31 22.24 -4.32
C TRP A 257 -29.05 23.15 -3.11
N GLY A 258 -28.00 22.84 -2.35
CA GLY A 258 -27.48 23.74 -1.30
C GLY A 258 -28.08 23.54 0.10
N ARG A 259 -29.11 22.70 0.27
CA ARG A 259 -29.58 22.25 1.59
C ARG A 259 -29.56 20.73 1.71
N ARG A 260 -29.44 20.23 2.94
CA ARG A 260 -29.59 18.81 3.26
C ARG A 260 -31.05 18.54 3.61
N TYR A 261 -31.63 17.49 3.03
CA TYR A 261 -32.91 16.96 3.47
C TYR A 261 -32.69 15.96 4.62
N VAL A 262 -33.27 16.23 5.78
CA VAL A 262 -33.03 15.51 7.04
C VAL A 262 -34.25 14.67 7.41
N ILE A 263 -34.09 13.34 7.30
CA ILE A 263 -35.06 12.36 7.76
C ILE A 263 -34.66 11.87 9.16
N ARG A 264 -35.51 12.08 10.16
CA ARG A 264 -35.29 11.55 11.52
C ARG A 264 -36.04 10.23 11.71
N ILE A 265 -35.31 9.17 12.03
CA ILE A 265 -35.90 7.86 12.34
C ILE A 265 -35.96 7.71 13.87
N LYS A 266 -37.17 7.54 14.43
CA LYS A 266 -37.32 7.34 15.88
C LYS A 266 -36.79 5.95 16.30
N GLU A 267 -36.29 5.83 17.53
CA GLU A 267 -35.60 4.63 18.02
C GLU A 267 -36.50 3.38 18.02
N GLU A 268 -37.78 3.53 18.32
CA GLU A 268 -38.75 2.43 18.29
C GLU A 268 -38.91 1.80 16.92
N PHE A 269 -38.65 2.55 15.84
CA PHE A 269 -38.64 2.02 14.48
C PHE A 269 -37.48 1.03 14.24
N MET A 270 -36.39 1.14 15.01
CA MET A 270 -35.16 0.37 14.83
C MET A 270 -35.08 -0.86 15.75
N ARG A 271 -35.91 -0.93 16.80
CA ARG A 271 -36.02 -2.13 17.65
C ARG A 271 -36.96 -3.14 16.96
N ARG A 272 -36.37 -4.20 16.40
CA ARG A 272 -37.11 -5.43 16.03
C ARG A 272 -37.51 -6.23 17.27
#